data_AF-A0A7V1WWD1-F1
#
_entry.id   AF-A0A7V1WWD1-F1
#
_cell.length_a   1.000
_cell.length_b   1.000
_cell.length_c   1.000
_cell.angle_alpha   90.00
_cell.angle_beta   90.00
_cell.angle_gamma   90.00
#
_symmetry.space_group_name_H-M   'P 1'
#
loop_
_entity.id
_entity.type
_entity.pdbx_description
1 polymer ?
#
loop_
_entity_poly.entity_id
_entity_poly.type
_entity_poly.pdbx_seq_one_letter_code
_entity_poly.pdbx_strand_id
1 'polypeptide(L)'
;MGIRCFLAFELPPEIRETLSAVSEDARALSLNVRWTRVANIHLTVVFMGNVREDHVGPIGEAAGSLCRGHAPFRIQVQGTGLFGSRRNPRVLWVGLGGETDRMSVFRDLLQKHLAPFGIEEEKRPYRPHLTLGRFRKGA
;
A
#
# COMPACT_ATOMS: atom_id res chain seq x y z
N MET A 1 23.47 7.56 5.55
CA MET A 1 22.82 6.23 5.49
C MET A 1 21.46 6.40 4.84
N GLY A 2 21.01 5.48 3.99
CA GLY A 2 19.70 5.56 3.35
C GLY A 2 18.67 4.76 4.14
N ILE A 3 17.51 5.36 4.41
CA ILE A 3 16.37 4.71 5.06
C ILE A 3 15.39 4.29 3.97
N ARG A 4 14.93 3.03 3.99
CA ARG A 4 13.93 2.58 3.04
C ARG A 4 12.56 3.14 3.42
N CYS A 5 12.02 4.04 2.63
CA CYS A 5 10.79 4.76 2.94
C CYS A 5 9.68 4.51 1.91
N PHE A 6 8.44 4.64 2.37
CA PHE A 6 7.23 4.69 1.56
C PHE A 6 6.18 5.54 2.28
N LEU A 7 5.23 6.09 1.54
CA LEU A 7 4.04 6.74 2.07
C LEU A 7 2.85 5.80 1.96
N ALA A 8 2.07 5.72 3.02
CA ALA A 8 0.89 4.88 3.08
C ALA A 8 -0.26 5.58 3.81
N PHE A 9 -1.49 5.20 3.47
CA PHE A 9 -2.63 5.51 4.32
C PHE A 9 -2.71 4.48 5.45
N GLU A 10 -2.90 4.98 6.67
CA GLU A 10 -3.32 4.13 7.78
C GLU A 10 -4.76 3.67 7.55
N LEU A 11 -5.05 2.45 8.00
CA LEU A 11 -6.35 1.84 7.81
C LEU A 11 -7.25 2.14 9.02
N PRO A 12 -8.52 2.55 8.78
CA PRO A 12 -9.52 2.65 9.83
C PRO A 12 -9.71 1.32 10.58
N PRO A 13 -10.10 1.34 11.87
CA PRO A 13 -10.31 0.13 12.67
C PRO A 13 -11.24 -0.90 12.01
N GLU A 14 -12.31 -0.45 11.35
CA GLU A 14 -13.33 -1.30 10.71
C GLU A 14 -12.72 -2.13 9.56
N ILE A 15 -11.78 -1.52 8.83
CA ILE A 15 -11.03 -2.21 7.77
C ILE A 15 -10.06 -3.22 8.39
N ARG A 16 -9.44 -2.91 9.53
CA ARG A 16 -8.53 -3.84 10.23
C ARG A 16 -9.25 -5.05 10.80
N GLU A 17 -10.47 -4.87 11.32
CA GLU A 17 -11.34 -5.96 11.77
C GLU A 17 -11.69 -6.88 10.60
N THR A 18 -12.14 -6.29 9.48
CA THR A 18 -12.42 -7.03 8.24
C THR A 18 -11.19 -7.82 7.75
N LEU A 19 -10.00 -7.20 7.76
CA LEU A 19 -8.76 -7.88 7.38
C LEU A 19 -8.35 -8.99 8.33
N SER A 20 -8.72 -8.90 9.61
CA SER A 20 -8.45 -9.96 10.59
C SER A 20 -9.22 -11.22 10.24
N ALA A 21 -10.54 -11.09 10.04
CA ALA A 21 -11.39 -12.19 9.62
C ALA A 21 -10.91 -12.81 8.29
N VAL A 22 -10.66 -11.99 7.27
CA VAL A 22 -10.17 -12.47 5.96
C VAL A 22 -8.79 -13.15 6.08
N SER A 23 -7.91 -12.66 6.96
CA SER A 23 -6.61 -13.27 7.19
C SER A 23 -6.71 -14.63 7.87
N GLU A 24 -7.66 -14.81 8.79
CA GLU A 24 -7.92 -16.08 9.48
C GLU A 24 -8.46 -17.13 8.50
N ASP A 25 -9.47 -16.78 7.71
CA ASP A 25 -10.03 -17.65 6.67
C ASP A 25 -8.95 -18.07 5.67
N ALA A 26 -8.13 -17.12 5.21
CA ALA A 26 -7.07 -17.41 4.25
C ALA A 26 -5.95 -18.30 4.84
N ARG A 27 -5.67 -18.19 6.15
CA ARG A 27 -4.71 -19.05 6.85
C ARG A 27 -5.19 -20.50 6.96
N ALA A 28 -6.50 -20.72 7.05
CA ALA A 28 -7.08 -22.06 7.09
C ALA A 28 -6.84 -22.85 5.78
N LEU A 29 -6.61 -22.16 4.66
CA LEU A 29 -6.34 -22.78 3.35
C LEU A 29 -4.97 -23.47 3.23
N SER A 30 -4.16 -23.52 4.30
CA SER A 30 -2.85 -24.22 4.35
C SER A 30 -1.88 -23.84 3.22
N LEU A 31 -1.98 -22.59 2.74
CA LEU A 31 -1.11 -22.06 1.68
C LEU A 31 0.31 -21.78 2.22
N ASN A 32 1.32 -21.99 1.38
CA ASN A 32 2.72 -21.69 1.71
C ASN A 32 3.02 -20.17 1.65
N VAL A 33 2.40 -19.43 2.57
CA VAL A 33 2.40 -17.95 2.63
C VAL A 33 3.07 -17.48 3.92
N ARG A 34 3.97 -16.51 3.80
CA ARG A 34 4.42 -15.68 4.92
C ARG A 34 3.41 -14.56 5.14
N TRP A 35 2.55 -14.72 6.13
CA TRP A 35 1.48 -13.79 6.47
C TRP A 35 1.99 -12.47 7.05
N THR A 36 1.39 -11.37 6.62
CA THR A 36 1.56 -10.05 7.22
C THR A 36 0.77 -10.01 8.53
N ARG A 37 1.33 -9.41 9.59
CA ARG A 37 0.56 -9.10 10.80
C ARG A 37 -0.47 -8.03 10.45
N VAL A 38 -1.72 -8.19 10.88
CA VAL A 38 -2.81 -7.25 10.53
C VAL A 38 -2.46 -5.81 10.91
N ALA A 39 -1.84 -5.60 12.07
CA ALA A 39 -1.35 -4.29 12.50
C ALA A 39 -0.38 -3.62 11.50
N ASN A 40 0.38 -4.41 10.74
CA ASN A 40 1.36 -3.93 9.77
C ASN A 40 0.77 -3.79 8.35
N ILE A 41 -0.48 -4.19 8.11
CA ILE A 41 -1.13 -4.00 6.82
C ILE A 41 -1.44 -2.52 6.66
N HIS A 42 -1.06 -1.98 5.50
CA HIS A 42 -1.19 -0.58 5.15
C HIS A 42 -1.48 -0.47 3.65
N LEU A 43 -2.09 0.64 3.24
CA LEU A 43 -2.30 0.95 1.84
C LEU A 43 -1.17 1.82 1.32
N THR A 44 -0.20 1.22 0.63
CA THR A 44 0.92 2.00 0.08
C THR A 44 0.45 2.91 -1.06
N VAL A 45 0.94 4.14 -1.08
CA VAL A 45 0.67 5.16 -2.10
C VAL A 45 1.91 5.39 -2.96
N VAL A 46 3.06 5.67 -2.34
CA VAL A 46 4.33 5.96 -3.02
C VAL A 46 5.46 5.18 -2.36
N PHE A 47 6.19 4.38 -3.14
CA PHE A 47 7.47 3.79 -2.70
C PHE A 47 8.61 4.75 -3.06
N MET A 48 9.43 5.13 -2.08
CA MET A 48 10.49 6.13 -2.28
C MET A 48 11.89 5.50 -2.32
N GLY A 49 12.00 4.17 -2.18
CA GLY A 49 13.29 3.50 -2.13
C GLY A 49 14.10 3.95 -0.91
N ASN A 50 15.40 4.16 -1.10
CA ASN A 50 16.28 4.66 -0.05
C ASN A 50 16.30 6.19 -0.06
N VAL A 51 15.84 6.79 1.02
CA VAL A 51 15.79 8.24 1.24
C VAL A 51 16.88 8.61 2.24
N ARG A 52 17.52 9.78 2.08
CA ARG A 52 18.46 10.29 3.08
C ARG A 52 17.71 10.61 4.37
N GLU A 53 18.27 10.27 5.52
CA GLU A 53 17.62 10.47 6.82
C GLU A 53 17.20 11.92 7.06
N ASP A 54 18.03 12.89 6.65
CA ASP A 54 17.75 14.33 6.72
C ASP A 54 16.58 14.78 5.82
N HIS A 55 16.19 14.00 4.82
CA HIS A 55 15.03 14.28 3.96
C HIS A 55 13.72 13.70 4.50
N VAL A 56 13.74 12.79 5.48
CA VAL A 56 12.52 12.11 5.96
C VAL A 56 11.50 13.09 6.54
N GLY A 57 11.95 14.02 7.40
CA GLY A 57 11.10 15.08 7.96
C GLY A 57 10.51 16.00 6.88
N PRO A 58 11.35 16.63 6.04
CA PRO A 58 10.90 17.48 4.93
C PRO A 58 9.91 16.80 3.96
N ILE A 59 10.11 15.53 3.64
CA ILE A 59 9.16 14.75 2.82
C ILE A 59 7.81 14.61 3.53
N GLY A 60 7.83 14.33 4.84
CA GLY A 60 6.62 14.26 5.65
C GLY A 60 5.85 15.59 5.67
N GLU A 61 6.55 16.71 5.80
CA GLU A 61 5.96 18.05 5.75
C GLU A 61 5.34 18.37 4.38
N ALA A 62 6.06 18.07 3.30
CA ALA A 62 5.58 18.26 1.93
C ALA A 62 4.32 17.41 1.65
N ALA A 63 4.36 16.12 2.00
CA ALA A 63 3.21 15.22 1.88
C ALA A 63 2.01 15.71 2.72
N GLY A 64 2.27 16.13 3.97
CA GLY A 64 1.25 16.68 4.86
C GLY A 64 0.62 17.98 4.33
N SER A 65 1.42 18.84 3.69
CA SER A 65 0.94 20.07 3.05
C SER A 65 -0.02 19.78 1.91
N LEU A 66 0.34 18.82 1.05
CA LEU A 66 -0.55 18.38 -0.02
C LEU A 66 -1.84 17.79 0.57
N CYS A 67 -1.75 16.89 1.57
CA CYS A 67 -2.92 16.26 2.20
C CYS A 67 -3.96 17.27 2.73
N ARG A 68 -3.53 18.42 3.30
CA ARG A 68 -4.45 19.45 3.80
C ARG A 68 -5.35 20.07 2.72
N GLY A 69 -4.94 20.01 1.45
CA GLY A 69 -5.74 20.49 0.32
C GLY A 69 -6.73 19.48 -0.24
N HIS A 70 -6.83 18.26 0.31
CA HIS A 70 -7.64 17.18 -0.24
C HIS A 70 -8.66 16.62 0.76
N ALA A 71 -9.87 16.32 0.27
CA ALA A 71 -10.91 15.67 1.06
C ALA A 71 -10.61 14.17 1.30
N PRO A 72 -11.03 13.60 2.45
CA PRO A 72 -10.90 12.18 2.74
C PRO A 72 -11.57 11.28 1.70
N PHE A 73 -10.97 10.13 1.41
CA PHE A 73 -11.50 9.14 0.45
C PHE A 73 -12.50 8.19 1.12
N ARG A 74 -13.57 7.88 0.42
CA ARG A 74 -14.47 6.76 0.76
C ARG A 74 -14.00 5.51 0.03
N ILE A 75 -13.63 4.50 0.80
CA ILE A 75 -13.13 3.22 0.30
C ILE A 75 -13.88 2.07 0.92
N GLN A 76 -13.85 0.92 0.26
CA GLN A 76 -14.34 -0.35 0.80
C GLN A 76 -13.39 -1.49 0.42
N VAL A 77 -13.29 -2.48 1.28
CA VAL A 77 -12.61 -3.74 0.97
C VAL A 77 -13.38 -4.46 -0.14
N GLN A 78 -12.66 -4.90 -1.18
CA GLN A 78 -13.29 -5.56 -2.33
C GLN A 78 -12.42 -6.69 -2.88
N GLY A 79 -12.89 -7.92 -2.68
CA GLY A 79 -12.33 -9.12 -3.27
C GLY A 79 -10.88 -9.43 -2.86
N THR A 80 -10.37 -10.55 -3.36
CA THR A 80 -8.99 -10.98 -3.15
C THR A 80 -8.32 -11.26 -4.48
N GLY A 81 -7.02 -11.06 -4.55
CA GLY A 81 -6.25 -11.32 -5.75
C GLY A 81 -4.81 -11.72 -5.48
N LEU A 82 -4.11 -11.99 -6.57
CA LEU A 82 -2.72 -12.41 -6.56
C LEU A 82 -1.87 -11.48 -7.44
N PHE A 83 -0.67 -11.14 -6.97
CA PHE A 83 0.39 -10.71 -7.87
C PHE A 83 1.31 -11.89 -8.19
N GLY A 84 1.79 -11.93 -9.44
CA GLY A 84 2.44 -13.11 -10.01
C GLY A 84 1.48 -13.86 -10.94
N SER A 85 1.84 -15.08 -11.32
CA SER A 85 0.96 -15.97 -12.09
C SER A 85 0.40 -17.06 -11.19
N ARG A 86 -0.65 -17.76 -11.64
CA ARG A 86 -1.17 -18.92 -10.90
C ARG A 86 -0.13 -20.02 -10.67
N ARG A 87 0.86 -20.15 -11.56
CA ARG A 87 1.97 -21.12 -11.45
C ARG A 87 3.15 -20.62 -10.60
N ASN A 88 3.17 -19.33 -10.27
CA ASN A 88 4.21 -18.71 -9.47
C ASN A 88 3.63 -17.49 -8.73
N PRO A 89 2.72 -17.73 -7.77
CA PRO A 89 2.09 -16.66 -7.01
C PRO A 89 3.14 -16.01 -6.11
N ARG A 90 3.08 -14.69 -5.94
CA ARG A 90 4.06 -13.93 -5.14
C ARG A 90 3.43 -13.21 -3.97
N VAL A 91 2.25 -12.64 -4.15
CA VAL A 91 1.56 -11.84 -3.13
C VAL A 91 0.10 -12.18 -3.15
N LEU A 92 -0.47 -12.49 -1.97
CA LEU A 92 -1.90 -12.53 -1.74
C LEU A 92 -2.34 -11.19 -1.15
N TRP A 93 -3.39 -10.60 -1.72
CA TRP A 93 -3.85 -9.28 -1.33
C TRP A 93 -5.38 -9.17 -1.38
N VAL A 94 -5.90 -8.18 -0.64
CA VAL A 94 -7.29 -7.73 -0.67
C VAL A 94 -7.38 -6.45 -1.49
N GLY A 95 -8.35 -6.38 -2.40
CA GLY A 95 -8.56 -5.22 -3.25
C GLY A 95 -9.32 -4.11 -2.52
N LEU A 96 -9.36 -2.94 -3.14
CA LEU A 96 -10.15 -1.81 -2.67
C LEU A 96 -11.07 -1.32 -3.79
N GLY A 97 -12.28 -0.94 -3.41
CA GLY A 97 -13.24 -0.22 -4.24
C GLY A 97 -13.59 1.15 -3.63
N GLY A 98 -14.56 1.83 -4.23
CA GLY A 98 -14.95 3.19 -3.86
C GLY A 98 -14.23 4.24 -4.71
N GLU A 99 -13.69 5.28 -4.10
CA GLU A 99 -13.08 6.42 -4.79
C GLU A 99 -11.62 6.16 -5.26
N THR A 100 -11.33 4.96 -5.75
CA THR A 100 -9.96 4.54 -6.11
C THR A 100 -9.35 5.35 -7.25
N ASP A 101 -10.17 5.86 -8.17
CA ASP A 101 -9.71 6.74 -9.24
C ASP A 101 -9.20 8.07 -8.68
N ARG A 102 -9.92 8.63 -7.70
CA ARG A 102 -9.49 9.85 -6.99
C ARG A 102 -8.19 9.62 -6.21
N MET A 103 -8.00 8.42 -5.67
CA MET A 103 -6.74 8.04 -5.03
C MET A 103 -5.59 7.93 -6.04
N SER A 104 -5.84 7.41 -7.24
CA SER A 104 -4.83 7.36 -8.31
C SER A 104 -4.40 8.77 -8.71
N VAL A 105 -5.35 9.69 -8.90
CA VAL A 105 -5.04 11.10 -9.20
C VAL A 105 -4.24 11.74 -8.06
N PHE A 106 -4.65 11.51 -6.80
CA PHE A 106 -3.91 12.03 -5.64
C PHE A 106 -2.48 11.51 -5.57
N ARG A 107 -2.28 10.21 -5.83
CA ARG A 107 -0.94 9.62 -5.90
C ARG A 107 -0.08 10.30 -6.96
N ASP A 108 -0.62 10.54 -8.15
CA ASP A 108 0.15 11.15 -9.23
C ASP A 108 0.54 12.60 -8.91
N LEU A 109 -0.35 13.34 -8.24
CA LEU A 109 -0.03 14.66 -7.68
C LEU A 109 1.04 14.57 -6.59
N LEU A 110 0.94 13.59 -5.68
CA LEU A 110 1.88 13.39 -4.59
C LEU A 110 3.29 13.06 -5.10
N GLN A 111 3.43 12.19 -6.10
CA GLN A 111 4.73 11.88 -6.68
C GLN A 111 5.39 13.11 -7.31
N LYS A 112 4.62 13.91 -8.07
CA LYS A 112 5.10 15.18 -8.63
C LYS A 112 5.53 16.17 -7.55
N HIS A 113 4.73 16.28 -6.48
CA HIS A 113 5.04 17.15 -5.35
C HIS A 113 6.33 16.73 -4.61
N LEU A 114 6.67 15.45 -4.68
CA LEU A 114 7.85 14.86 -4.04
C LEU A 114 9.09 14.77 -4.96
N ALA A 115 8.96 15.10 -6.25
CA ALA A 115 10.07 15.09 -7.21
C ALA A 115 11.29 15.92 -6.78
N PRO A 116 11.17 17.08 -6.10
CA PRO A 116 12.33 17.84 -5.60
C PRO A 116 13.22 17.06 -4.63
N PHE A 117 12.70 16.01 -3.97
CA PHE A 117 13.47 15.14 -3.08
C PHE A 117 14.15 13.97 -3.81
N GLY A 118 14.08 13.92 -5.15
CA GLY A 118 14.63 12.83 -5.97
C GLY A 118 13.75 11.58 -5.99
N ILE A 119 12.46 11.69 -5.62
CA ILE A 119 11.52 10.58 -5.65
C ILE A 119 11.02 10.39 -7.08
N GLU A 120 11.33 9.23 -7.67
CA GLU A 120 10.91 8.90 -9.03
C GLU A 120 9.41 8.59 -9.11
N GLU A 121 8.76 9.08 -10.16
CA GLU A 121 7.38 8.74 -10.45
C GLU A 121 7.26 7.30 -10.93
N GLU A 122 6.41 6.50 -10.27
CA GLU A 122 6.02 5.19 -10.78
C GLU A 122 4.94 5.36 -11.86
N LYS A 123 5.26 4.90 -13.06
CA LYS A 123 4.43 5.10 -14.26
C LYS A 123 3.34 4.04 -14.44
N ARG A 124 3.42 2.92 -13.72
CA ARG A 124 2.40 1.88 -13.78
C ARG A 124 1.09 2.38 -13.15
N PRO A 125 -0.07 1.92 -13.65
CA PRO A 125 -1.35 2.24 -13.05
C PRO A 125 -1.37 1.93 -11.56
N TYR A 126 -1.89 2.85 -10.76
CA TYR A 126 -2.06 2.63 -9.34
C TYR A 126 -3.08 1.52 -9.10
N ARG A 127 -2.68 0.48 -8.38
CA ARG A 127 -3.53 -0.64 -8.00
C ARG A 127 -3.59 -0.69 -6.48
N PRO A 128 -4.53 0.03 -5.84
CA PRO A 128 -4.65 0.04 -4.38
C PRO A 128 -4.98 -1.37 -3.89
N HIS A 129 -4.16 -1.88 -2.98
CA HIS A 129 -4.28 -3.24 -2.46
C HIS A 129 -3.71 -3.33 -1.04
N LEU A 130 -4.23 -4.29 -0.27
CA LEU A 130 -3.83 -4.56 1.10
C LEU A 130 -3.15 -5.94 1.13
N THR A 131 -1.85 -5.97 1.36
CA THR A 131 -1.06 -7.22 1.29
C THR A 131 -1.32 -8.11 2.51
N LEU A 132 -2.03 -9.21 2.34
CA LEU A 132 -2.27 -10.23 3.37
C LEU A 132 -1.02 -11.07 3.64
N GLY A 133 -0.26 -11.37 2.60
CA GLY A 133 0.92 -12.21 2.72
C GLY A 133 1.68 -12.39 1.43
N ARG A 134 2.88 -12.95 1.55
CA ARG A 134 3.77 -13.22 0.42
C ARG A 134 4.07 -14.71 0.37
N PHE A 135 3.88 -15.32 -0.79
CA PHE A 135 4.21 -16.73 -0.99
C PHE A 135 5.70 -16.96 -0.81
N ARG A 136 6.07 -18.10 -0.22
CA ARG A 136 7.48 -18.51 -0.15
C ARG A 136 7.93 -19.04 -1.53
N LYS A 137 9.24 -19.02 -1.79
CA LYS A 137 9.78 -19.58 -3.05
C LYS A 137 9.38 -21.05 -3.18
N GLY A 138 8.92 -21.46 -4.37
CA GLY A 138 8.50 -22.83 -4.66
C GLY A 138 7.05 -23.16 -4.29
N ALA A 139 6.24 -22.15 -3.96
CA ALA A 139 4.79 -22.28 -3.78
C ALA A 139 4.02 -22.31 -5.11
#